data_AF-A0A8T0F0K6-F1
#
_entry.id   AF-A0A8T0F0K6-F1
#
_cell.length_a   1.000
_cell.length_b   1.000
_cell.length_c   1.000
_cell.angle_alpha   90.00
_cell.angle_beta   90.00
_cell.angle_gamma   90.00
#
_symmetry.space_group_name_H-M   'P 1'
#
loop_
_entity.id
_entity.type
_entity.pdbx_description
1 polymer ?
#
loop_
_entity_poly.entity_id
_entity_poly.type
_entity_poly.pdbx_seq_one_letter_code
_entity_poly.pdbx_strand_id
1 'polypeptide(L)'
;MDGEEYDSIQLQSLSEVTEIYYQLLKKEMESSAAETKRKNSFNGTLQEEAANHLTEFAEKNQITFFSQALAELLTLLEWHNEQKTPEMQESAIYNSLLRVEKAANNTSTWELCGQDCNGPLISVSTYEIIEIVPQSWKLEDYNSMFVKFFMNLLQVLKLECHSRIKRAVEAEMKIVCDGAKIYAEVLDERLTKETQNSLKSEVYKKVSPVEYLGHIAFQAGYKQMTDDTVDLYINVQKGQRLPARKFEMNELYVKLTLCPSSLFPNQVPLKSTSVTEDLDNPFFNQFFQFSNLPLDVLNMKGSVVQVLVVNQDKSFSAEAVLLLKLVQNMRGFTSLEFLPVYLMPLKKFDMSQISYQVLETRSRWDKNAKLFINSRNKIGKSPKTLLSCLPGKNTCSF
;
A
#
# COMPACT_ATOMS: atom_id res chain seq x y z
N MET A 1 -16.55 -4.51 -51.05
CA MET A 1 -16.01 -4.36 -49.69
C MET A 1 -16.15 -5.71 -49.07
N ASP A 2 -15.05 -6.45 -49.06
CA ASP A 2 -14.99 -7.81 -48.58
C ASP A 2 -15.07 -7.77 -47.06
N GLY A 3 -16.13 -8.36 -46.51
CA GLY A 3 -16.29 -8.53 -45.07
C GLY A 3 -15.34 -9.61 -44.60
N GLU A 4 -14.21 -9.21 -44.02
CA GLU A 4 -13.37 -10.13 -43.26
C GLU A 4 -14.11 -10.46 -41.95
N GLU A 5 -14.62 -11.68 -41.93
CA GLU A 5 -15.21 -12.35 -40.77
C GLU A 5 -14.11 -12.50 -39.70
N TYR A 6 -14.19 -11.72 -38.62
CA TYR A 6 -13.27 -11.84 -37.48
C TYR A 6 -13.56 -13.15 -36.75
N ASP A 7 -12.87 -14.20 -37.19
CA ASP A 7 -12.86 -15.52 -36.58
C ASP A 7 -12.53 -15.44 -35.07
N SER A 8 -13.19 -16.32 -34.31
CA SER A 8 -13.12 -16.39 -32.86
C SER A 8 -11.68 -16.60 -32.37
N ILE A 9 -11.05 -15.52 -31.89
CA ILE A 9 -9.75 -15.54 -31.23
C ILE A 9 -9.89 -16.34 -29.91
N GLN A 10 -9.20 -17.48 -29.83
CA GLN A 10 -9.02 -18.22 -28.58
C GLN A 10 -8.31 -17.34 -27.55
N LEU A 11 -8.87 -17.29 -26.34
CA LEU A 11 -8.46 -16.56 -25.13
C LEU A 11 -7.00 -16.06 -25.15
N GLN A 12 -6.80 -14.89 -25.74
CA GLN A 12 -5.64 -14.06 -25.52
C GLN A 12 -5.69 -13.52 -24.09
N SER A 13 -4.53 -13.36 -23.47
CA SER A 13 -4.43 -12.75 -22.15
C SER A 13 -5.07 -11.35 -22.16
N LEU A 14 -5.64 -10.90 -21.04
CA LEU A 14 -6.24 -9.56 -20.94
C LEU A 14 -5.28 -8.44 -21.39
N SER A 15 -3.97 -8.65 -21.22
CA SER A 15 -2.94 -7.75 -21.70
C SER A 15 -2.89 -7.65 -23.23
N GLU A 16 -2.93 -8.77 -23.93
CA GLU A 16 -2.92 -8.82 -25.40
C GLU A 16 -4.18 -8.20 -25.99
N VAL A 17 -5.34 -8.47 -25.38
CA VAL A 17 -6.62 -7.90 -25.77
C VAL A 17 -6.64 -6.37 -25.61
N THR A 18 -6.08 -5.86 -24.51
CA THR A 18 -5.97 -4.42 -24.28
C THR A 18 -5.02 -3.75 -25.27
N GLU A 19 -3.92 -4.42 -25.61
CA GLU A 19 -2.97 -3.96 -26.63
C GLU A 19 -3.64 -3.89 -28.01
N ILE A 20 -4.42 -4.91 -28.40
CA ILE A 20 -5.16 -4.90 -29.67
C ILE A 20 -6.14 -3.72 -29.72
N TYR A 21 -6.87 -3.48 -28.63
CA TYR A 21 -7.76 -2.32 -28.55
C TYR A 21 -7.01 -1.01 -28.73
N TYR A 22 -5.86 -0.85 -28.09
CA TYR A 22 -5.01 0.33 -28.24
C TYR A 22 -4.59 0.56 -29.69
N GLN A 23 -4.14 -0.51 -30.37
CA GLN A 23 -3.74 -0.43 -31.78
C GLN A 23 -4.92 -0.11 -32.71
N LEU A 24 -6.10 -0.67 -32.46
CA LEU A 24 -7.33 -0.35 -33.19
C LEU A 24 -7.70 1.12 -33.01
N LEU A 25 -7.73 1.60 -31.77
CA LEU A 25 -8.02 3.00 -31.45
C LEU A 25 -7.08 3.97 -32.16
N LYS A 26 -5.77 3.68 -32.13
CA LYS A 26 -4.75 4.47 -32.80
C LYS A 26 -4.99 4.54 -34.32
N LYS A 27 -5.28 3.40 -34.95
CA LYS A 27 -5.59 3.32 -36.38
C LYS A 27 -6.83 4.12 -36.76
N GLU A 28 -7.90 4.03 -35.97
CA GLU A 28 -9.15 4.76 -36.22
C GLU A 28 -9.00 6.28 -36.01
N MET A 29 -8.20 6.71 -35.03
CA MET A 29 -7.84 8.12 -34.85
C MET A 29 -7.02 8.63 -36.04
N GLU A 30 -6.09 7.83 -36.56
CA GLU A 30 -5.30 8.17 -37.75
C GLU A 30 -6.18 8.31 -39.00
N SER A 31 -7.14 7.41 -39.18
CA SER A 31 -8.14 7.48 -40.25
C SER A 31 -9.01 8.74 -40.14
N SER A 32 -9.56 9.00 -38.95
CA SER A 32 -10.41 10.18 -38.68
C SER A 32 -9.67 11.50 -38.90
N ALA A 33 -8.40 11.56 -38.48
CA ALA A 33 -7.55 12.73 -38.70
C ALA A 33 -7.21 12.93 -40.19
N ALA A 34 -7.04 11.84 -40.94
CA ALA A 34 -6.75 11.90 -42.38
C ALA A 34 -7.89 12.51 -43.19
N GLU A 35 -9.15 12.25 -42.82
CA GLU A 35 -10.31 12.91 -43.43
C GLU A 35 -10.44 14.38 -43.00
N THR A 36 -9.97 14.68 -41.80
CA THR A 36 -9.99 16.01 -41.22
C THR A 36 -8.87 16.91 -41.77
N LYS A 37 -8.03 16.45 -42.71
CA LYS A 37 -6.93 17.21 -43.34
C LYS A 37 -7.31 18.57 -43.95
N ARG A 38 -8.60 18.85 -44.16
CA ARG A 38 -9.09 20.19 -44.54
C ARG A 38 -9.05 21.20 -43.38
N LYS A 39 -8.93 20.74 -42.13
CA LYS A 39 -8.78 21.54 -40.92
C LYS A 39 -7.34 21.40 -40.43
N ASN A 40 -6.73 22.50 -39.99
CA ASN A 40 -5.35 22.50 -39.49
C ASN A 40 -5.21 21.79 -38.13
N SER A 41 -6.32 21.44 -37.47
CA SER A 41 -6.30 20.83 -36.14
C SER A 41 -7.30 19.68 -36.00
N PHE A 42 -6.95 18.71 -35.17
CA PHE A 42 -7.74 17.53 -34.81
C PHE A 42 -8.23 17.63 -33.38
N ASN A 43 -9.52 17.43 -33.17
CA ASN A 43 -10.20 17.53 -31.87
C ASN A 43 -10.28 16.19 -31.12
N GLY A 44 -9.60 15.14 -31.61
CA GLY A 44 -9.62 13.81 -31.01
C GLY A 44 -10.93 13.03 -31.19
N THR A 45 -11.93 13.56 -31.89
CA THR A 45 -13.20 12.84 -32.09
C THR A 45 -13.08 11.84 -33.21
N LEU A 46 -13.43 10.59 -32.91
CA LEU A 46 -13.61 9.53 -33.90
C LEU A 46 -14.91 9.73 -34.69
N GLN A 47 -14.96 9.15 -35.89
CA GLN A 47 -16.21 8.94 -36.60
C GLN A 47 -17.15 8.04 -35.80
N GLU A 48 -18.46 8.23 -35.98
CA GLU A 48 -19.50 7.47 -35.27
C GLU A 48 -19.38 5.95 -35.51
N GLU A 49 -19.13 5.54 -36.75
CA GLU A 49 -18.93 4.14 -37.12
C GLU A 49 -17.73 3.51 -36.40
N ALA A 50 -16.58 4.20 -36.40
CA ALA A 50 -15.38 3.75 -35.70
C ALA A 50 -15.56 3.69 -34.18
N ALA A 51 -16.25 4.69 -33.60
CA ALA A 51 -16.57 4.71 -32.18
C ALA A 51 -17.48 3.55 -31.77
N ASN A 52 -18.48 3.22 -32.60
CA ASN A 52 -19.36 2.07 -32.38
C ASN A 52 -18.59 0.75 -32.45
N HIS A 53 -17.73 0.56 -33.46
CA HIS A 53 -16.91 -0.65 -33.58
C HIS A 53 -15.96 -0.84 -32.38
N LEU A 54 -15.31 0.23 -31.91
CA LEU A 54 -14.45 0.14 -30.71
C LEU A 54 -15.25 -0.16 -29.45
N THR A 55 -16.47 0.37 -29.34
CA THR A 55 -17.38 0.08 -28.22
C THR A 55 -17.80 -1.39 -28.22
N GLU A 56 -18.24 -1.91 -29.36
CA GLU A 56 -18.58 -3.33 -29.53
C GLU A 56 -17.39 -4.24 -29.23
N PHE A 57 -16.19 -3.88 -29.71
CA PHE A 57 -14.97 -4.61 -29.39
C PHE A 57 -14.68 -4.61 -27.90
N ALA A 58 -14.77 -3.45 -27.24
CA ALA A 58 -14.50 -3.32 -25.82
C ALA A 58 -15.50 -4.12 -24.97
N GLU A 59 -16.79 -4.10 -25.32
CA GLU A 59 -17.83 -4.87 -24.64
C GLU A 59 -17.62 -6.37 -24.81
N LYS A 60 -17.37 -6.84 -26.04
CA LYS A 60 -17.11 -8.25 -26.35
C LYS A 60 -15.91 -8.80 -25.56
N ASN A 61 -14.92 -7.96 -25.33
CA ASN A 61 -13.66 -8.33 -24.69
C ASN A 61 -13.53 -7.87 -23.23
N GLN A 62 -14.61 -7.35 -22.63
CA GLN A 62 -14.64 -6.88 -21.24
C GLN A 62 -13.56 -5.83 -20.89
N ILE A 63 -13.24 -4.94 -21.84
CA ILE A 63 -12.29 -3.86 -21.61
C ILE A 63 -12.98 -2.77 -20.80
N THR A 64 -12.48 -2.55 -19.58
CA THR A 64 -13.06 -1.57 -18.65
C THR A 64 -13.07 -0.16 -19.22
N PHE A 65 -14.05 0.64 -18.82
CA PHE A 65 -14.15 2.04 -19.22
C PHE A 65 -12.89 2.85 -18.84
N PHE A 66 -12.25 2.51 -17.72
CA PHE A 66 -10.97 3.10 -17.32
C PHE A 66 -9.84 2.79 -18.30
N SER A 67 -9.69 1.53 -18.73
CA SER A 67 -8.70 1.14 -19.75
C SER A 67 -8.94 1.85 -21.08
N GLN A 68 -10.19 2.01 -21.49
CA GLN A 68 -10.56 2.72 -22.72
C GLN A 68 -10.18 4.21 -22.64
N ALA A 69 -10.55 4.88 -21.53
CA ALA A 69 -10.22 6.29 -21.32
C ALA A 69 -8.69 6.53 -21.27
N LEU A 70 -7.95 5.60 -20.65
CA LEU A 70 -6.49 5.68 -20.58
C LEU A 70 -5.84 5.48 -21.96
N ALA A 71 -6.32 4.52 -22.75
CA ALA A 71 -5.86 4.29 -24.12
C ALA A 71 -6.09 5.53 -25.01
N GLU A 72 -7.25 6.18 -24.88
CA GLU A 72 -7.57 7.44 -25.56
C GLU A 72 -6.56 8.53 -25.20
N LEU A 73 -6.32 8.75 -23.91
CA LEU A 73 -5.38 9.77 -23.44
C LEU A 73 -3.97 9.52 -23.97
N LEU A 74 -3.49 8.28 -23.91
CA LEU A 74 -2.16 7.90 -24.39
C LEU A 74 -2.03 8.16 -25.89
N THR A 75 -3.05 7.80 -26.68
CA THR A 75 -3.04 8.01 -28.13
C THR A 75 -2.97 9.49 -28.48
N LEU A 76 -3.73 10.33 -27.79
CA LEU A 76 -3.74 11.78 -28.02
C LEU A 76 -2.40 12.43 -27.62
N LEU A 77 -1.81 11.99 -26.50
CA LEU A 77 -0.50 12.46 -26.04
C LEU A 77 0.63 12.04 -27.00
N GLU A 78 0.61 10.80 -27.49
CA GLU A 78 1.55 10.34 -28.51
C GLU A 78 1.45 11.19 -29.78
N TRP A 79 0.22 11.43 -30.26
CA TRP A 79 -0.01 12.27 -31.44
C TRP A 79 0.55 13.68 -31.29
N HIS A 80 0.28 14.31 -30.14
CA HIS A 80 0.77 15.65 -29.83
C HIS A 80 2.30 15.69 -29.75
N ASN A 81 2.91 14.71 -29.08
CA ASN A 81 4.36 14.61 -28.94
C ASN A 81 5.08 14.32 -30.26
N GLU A 82 4.46 13.54 -31.15
CA GLU A 82 4.97 13.23 -32.49
C GLU A 82 4.78 14.40 -33.48
N GLN A 83 4.10 15.50 -33.08
CA GLN A 83 3.79 16.65 -33.93
C GLN A 83 3.12 16.25 -35.26
N LYS A 84 2.26 15.23 -35.21
CA LYS A 84 1.52 14.73 -36.39
C LYS A 84 0.58 15.80 -36.94
N THR A 85 0.36 15.79 -38.25
CA THR A 85 -0.61 16.66 -38.93
C THR A 85 -1.90 15.90 -39.25
N PRO A 86 -3.09 16.46 -38.98
CA PRO A 86 -3.36 17.77 -38.34
C PRO A 86 -2.94 17.86 -36.87
N GLU A 87 -2.65 19.09 -36.41
CA GLU A 87 -2.17 19.35 -35.04
C GLU A 87 -3.23 18.99 -34.00
N MET A 88 -2.82 18.28 -32.94
CA MET A 88 -3.76 17.88 -31.88
C MET A 88 -4.22 19.10 -31.07
N GLN A 89 -5.54 19.30 -30.94
CA GLN A 89 -6.10 20.33 -30.08
C GLN A 89 -5.87 19.99 -28.61
N GLU A 90 -5.32 20.92 -27.85
CA GLU A 90 -5.10 20.76 -26.40
C GLU A 90 -6.40 20.46 -25.63
N SER A 91 -7.52 21.01 -26.10
CA SER A 91 -8.85 20.72 -25.54
C SER A 91 -9.23 19.24 -25.64
N ALA A 92 -8.75 18.51 -26.66
CA ALA A 92 -8.98 17.07 -26.79
C ALA A 92 -8.25 16.29 -25.69
N ILE A 93 -6.98 16.63 -25.43
CA ILE A 93 -6.17 16.02 -24.36
C ILE A 93 -6.82 16.30 -23.00
N TYR A 94 -7.22 17.55 -22.76
CA TYR A 94 -7.90 17.95 -21.53
C TYR A 94 -9.22 17.19 -21.31
N ASN A 95 -10.05 17.09 -22.35
CA ASN A 95 -11.30 16.33 -22.27
C ASN A 95 -11.06 14.84 -22.01
N SER A 96 -9.99 14.27 -22.58
CA SER A 96 -9.59 12.88 -22.31
C SER A 96 -9.11 12.68 -20.88
N LEU A 97 -8.35 13.62 -20.30
CA LEU A 97 -7.99 13.61 -18.88
C LEU A 97 -9.23 13.60 -17.96
N LEU A 98 -10.23 14.45 -18.26
CA LEU A 98 -11.50 14.46 -17.52
C LEU A 98 -12.26 13.14 -17.65
N ARG A 99 -12.17 12.47 -18.80
CA ARG A 99 -12.74 11.12 -18.97
C ARG A 99 -12.02 10.08 -18.13
N VAL A 100 -10.69 10.12 -18.04
CA VAL A 100 -9.90 9.23 -17.17
C VAL A 100 -10.28 9.45 -15.71
N GLU A 101 -10.40 10.70 -15.27
CA GLU A 101 -10.83 11.04 -13.91
C GLU A 101 -12.26 10.54 -13.63
N LYS A 102 -13.20 10.81 -14.53
CA LYS A 102 -14.58 10.31 -14.42
C LYS A 102 -14.62 8.78 -14.42
N ALA A 103 -13.81 8.13 -15.25
CA ALA A 103 -13.68 6.69 -15.28
C ALA A 103 -13.13 6.16 -13.95
N ALA A 104 -12.08 6.76 -13.40
CA ALA A 104 -11.51 6.37 -12.11
C ALA A 104 -12.51 6.52 -10.96
N ASN A 105 -13.36 7.55 -11.00
CA ASN A 105 -14.38 7.81 -10.00
C ASN A 105 -15.62 6.91 -10.14
N ASN A 106 -16.00 6.55 -11.37
CA ASN A 106 -17.18 5.73 -11.67
C ASN A 106 -16.89 4.23 -11.66
N THR A 107 -15.65 3.84 -11.94
CA THR A 107 -15.24 2.44 -11.80
C THR A 107 -15.23 2.18 -10.31
N SER A 108 -16.31 1.57 -9.81
CA SER A 108 -16.40 1.15 -8.43
C SER A 108 -15.12 0.39 -8.08
N THR A 109 -14.62 0.51 -6.85
CA THR A 109 -13.49 -0.27 -6.34
C THR A 109 -13.62 -1.78 -6.58
N TRP A 110 -14.80 -2.25 -7.01
CA TRP A 110 -15.17 -3.62 -7.37
C TRP A 110 -14.93 -4.01 -8.84
N GLU A 111 -14.84 -3.09 -9.80
CA GLU A 111 -14.58 -3.43 -11.23
C GLU A 111 -13.07 -3.43 -11.56
N LEU A 112 -12.27 -2.66 -10.82
CA LEU A 112 -10.79 -2.75 -10.83
C LEU A 112 -10.29 -3.97 -10.02
N CYS A 113 -11.20 -4.65 -9.35
CA CYS A 113 -10.94 -5.76 -8.44
C CYS A 113 -11.69 -7.01 -8.88
N GLY A 114 -10.99 -7.98 -9.46
CA GLY A 114 -11.45 -9.36 -9.40
C GLY A 114 -11.79 -9.72 -7.94
N GLN A 115 -12.87 -10.48 -7.75
CA GLN A 115 -13.56 -10.77 -6.49
C GLN A 115 -12.67 -10.71 -5.22
N ASP A 116 -13.17 -9.97 -4.22
CA ASP A 116 -12.65 -9.77 -2.86
C ASP A 116 -11.61 -8.64 -2.64
N CYS A 117 -12.07 -7.38 -2.74
CA CYS A 117 -11.32 -6.21 -2.31
C CYS A 117 -12.04 -5.43 -1.20
N ASN A 118 -11.38 -5.30 -0.04
CA ASN A 118 -11.75 -4.39 1.06
C ASN A 118 -10.61 -3.38 1.31
N GLY A 119 -10.38 -2.46 0.37
CA GLY A 119 -9.38 -1.40 0.44
C GLY A 119 -10.00 0.01 0.46
N PRO A 120 -9.31 1.04 1.01
CA PRO A 120 -9.88 2.38 1.13
C PRO A 120 -9.90 3.11 -0.22
N LEU A 121 -11.03 3.79 -0.47
CA LEU A 121 -11.27 4.70 -1.59
C LEU A 121 -10.25 5.85 -1.58
N ILE A 122 -9.69 6.19 -2.74
CA ILE A 122 -9.02 7.48 -2.95
C ILE A 122 -10.08 8.42 -3.55
N SER A 123 -10.51 9.41 -2.77
CA SER A 123 -11.29 10.53 -3.28
C SER A 123 -10.33 11.50 -3.96
N VAL A 124 -10.40 11.60 -5.29
CA VAL A 124 -9.84 12.74 -6.03
C VAL A 124 -10.98 13.75 -6.13
N SER A 125 -11.03 14.72 -5.22
CA SER A 125 -12.08 15.73 -5.25
C SER A 125 -11.78 16.79 -6.31
N THR A 126 -12.66 16.88 -7.30
CA THR A 126 -12.74 17.90 -8.36
C THR A 126 -12.88 19.35 -7.85
N TYR A 127 -13.09 19.56 -6.55
CA TYR A 127 -13.27 20.89 -5.95
C TYR A 127 -12.04 21.80 -6.09
N GLU A 128 -10.82 21.25 -6.17
CA GLU A 128 -9.59 22.06 -6.36
C GLU A 128 -9.39 22.52 -7.81
N ILE A 129 -10.08 21.92 -8.79
CA ILE A 129 -9.90 22.20 -10.23
C ILE A 129 -10.81 23.35 -10.69
N ILE A 130 -11.99 23.50 -10.07
CA ILE A 130 -13.02 24.46 -10.53
C ILE A 130 -12.70 25.91 -10.11
N GLU A 131 -11.98 26.13 -9.00
CA GLU A 131 -11.65 27.49 -8.53
C GLU A 131 -10.41 28.12 -9.20
N ILE A 132 -9.65 27.37 -10.02
CA ILE A 132 -8.35 27.82 -10.58
C ILE A 132 -8.39 27.90 -12.12
N VAL A 133 -9.52 28.26 -12.73
CA VAL A 133 -9.59 28.42 -14.20
C VAL A 133 -9.58 29.90 -14.61
N PRO A 134 -8.40 30.55 -14.77
CA PRO A 134 -8.28 31.74 -15.59
C PRO A 134 -8.32 31.39 -17.09
N GLN A 135 -8.87 32.30 -17.89
CA GLN A 135 -9.19 32.13 -19.33
C GLN A 135 -7.99 31.91 -20.28
N SER A 136 -6.75 31.88 -19.80
CA SER A 136 -5.59 31.54 -20.63
C SER A 136 -4.46 31.00 -19.76
N TRP A 137 -4.20 29.70 -19.83
CA TRP A 137 -3.01 29.11 -19.21
C TRP A 137 -1.82 29.28 -20.12
N LYS A 138 -0.63 29.48 -19.53
CA LYS A 138 0.62 29.40 -20.27
C LYS A 138 1.09 27.94 -20.25
N LEU A 139 1.86 27.53 -21.27
CA LEU A 139 2.43 26.19 -21.40
C LEU A 139 3.21 25.73 -20.13
N GLU A 140 3.78 26.67 -19.39
CA GLU A 140 4.51 26.44 -18.14
C GLU A 140 3.59 25.94 -17.01
N ASP A 141 2.34 26.41 -16.95
CA ASP A 141 1.33 25.98 -15.97
C ASP A 141 0.86 24.56 -16.28
N TYR A 142 0.75 24.24 -17.58
CA TYR A 142 0.47 22.89 -18.07
C TYR A 142 1.57 21.90 -17.71
N ASN A 143 2.85 22.27 -17.83
CA ASN A 143 3.95 21.39 -17.44
C ASN A 143 3.93 21.05 -15.95
N SER A 144 3.60 22.02 -15.09
CA SER A 144 3.46 21.79 -13.65
C SER A 144 2.30 20.84 -13.35
N MET A 145 1.14 21.07 -13.98
CA MET A 145 -0.05 20.23 -13.82
C MET A 145 0.17 18.83 -14.41
N PHE A 146 0.76 18.72 -15.60
CA PHE A 146 1.12 17.47 -16.27
C PHE A 146 2.10 16.67 -15.42
N VAL A 147 3.15 17.29 -14.87
CA VAL A 147 4.07 16.60 -13.95
C VAL A 147 3.33 16.10 -12.71
N LYS A 148 2.42 16.90 -12.13
CA LYS A 148 1.63 16.48 -10.97
C LYS A 148 0.69 15.31 -11.31
N PHE A 149 -0.03 15.36 -12.42
CA PHE A 149 -0.90 14.29 -12.90
C PHE A 149 -0.11 13.05 -13.31
N PHE A 150 0.99 13.21 -14.03
CA PHE A 150 1.88 12.14 -14.44
C PHE A 150 2.51 11.45 -13.24
N MET A 151 2.90 12.20 -12.20
CA MET A 151 3.40 11.62 -10.94
C MET A 151 2.30 10.89 -10.17
N ASN A 152 1.08 11.40 -10.15
CA ASN A 152 -0.08 10.71 -9.58
C ASN A 152 -0.42 9.44 -10.36
N LEU A 153 -0.40 9.49 -11.69
CA LEU A 153 -0.64 8.35 -12.57
C LEU A 153 0.47 7.30 -12.45
N LEU A 154 1.73 7.72 -12.39
CA LEU A 154 2.88 6.86 -12.10
C LEU A 154 2.75 6.22 -10.71
N GLN A 155 2.23 6.95 -9.73
CA GLN A 155 1.99 6.42 -8.39
C GLN A 155 0.88 5.36 -8.41
N VAL A 156 -0.21 5.59 -9.15
CA VAL A 156 -1.28 4.62 -9.37
C VAL A 156 -0.74 3.38 -10.11
N LEU A 157 0.00 3.57 -11.21
CA LEU A 157 0.62 2.48 -11.98
C LEU A 157 1.64 1.70 -11.13
N LYS A 158 2.44 2.38 -10.32
CA LYS A 158 3.38 1.75 -9.40
C LYS A 158 2.66 0.92 -8.33
N LEU A 159 1.57 1.42 -7.78
CA LEU A 159 0.74 0.69 -6.82
C LEU A 159 0.08 -0.53 -7.48
N GLU A 160 -0.39 -0.40 -8.72
CA GLU A 160 -0.98 -1.50 -9.48
C GLU A 160 0.07 -2.56 -9.88
N CYS A 161 1.25 -2.16 -10.37
CA CYS A 161 2.36 -3.07 -10.62
C CYS A 161 2.78 -3.79 -9.33
N HIS A 162 2.87 -3.08 -8.21
CA HIS A 162 3.16 -3.70 -6.91
C HIS A 162 2.07 -4.70 -6.50
N SER A 163 0.79 -4.36 -6.73
CA SER A 163 -0.36 -5.24 -6.48
C SER A 163 -0.36 -6.47 -7.38
N ARG A 164 -0.05 -6.33 -8.68
CA ARG A 164 0.08 -7.45 -9.63
C ARG A 164 1.23 -8.37 -9.26
N ILE A 165 2.41 -7.82 -8.92
CA ILE A 165 3.55 -8.61 -8.45
C ILE A 165 3.20 -9.32 -7.15
N LYS A 166 2.58 -8.62 -6.19
CA LYS A 166 2.14 -9.21 -4.93
C LYS A 166 1.13 -10.35 -5.17
N ARG A 167 0.15 -10.16 -6.05
CA ARG A 167 -0.83 -11.19 -6.44
C ARG A 167 -0.21 -12.36 -7.18
N ALA A 168 0.74 -12.12 -8.09
CA ALA A 168 1.48 -13.18 -8.78
C ALA A 168 2.29 -14.00 -7.77
N VAL A 169 2.98 -13.33 -6.84
CA VAL A 169 3.67 -13.98 -5.72
C VAL A 169 2.69 -14.74 -4.83
N GLU A 170 1.54 -14.15 -4.47
CA GLU A 170 0.51 -14.82 -3.65
C GLU A 170 -0.17 -15.99 -4.39
N ALA A 171 -0.34 -15.91 -5.71
CA ALA A 171 -0.89 -16.96 -6.54
C ALA A 171 0.11 -18.11 -6.73
N GLU A 172 1.40 -17.81 -6.95
CA GLU A 172 2.47 -18.80 -6.90
C GLU A 172 2.55 -19.42 -5.50
N MET A 173 2.45 -18.61 -4.44
CA MET A 173 2.42 -19.09 -3.07
C MET A 173 1.18 -19.95 -2.83
N LYS A 174 0.03 -19.64 -3.43
CA LYS A 174 -1.20 -20.43 -3.37
C LYS A 174 -1.06 -21.74 -4.13
N ILE A 175 -0.42 -21.76 -5.31
CA ILE A 175 -0.10 -22.98 -6.06
C ILE A 175 0.88 -23.84 -5.26
N VAL A 176 1.87 -23.24 -4.61
CA VAL A 176 2.80 -23.92 -3.69
C VAL A 176 2.06 -24.43 -2.44
N CYS A 177 1.10 -23.66 -1.89
CA CYS A 177 0.25 -24.07 -0.76
C CYS A 177 -0.71 -25.20 -1.15
N ASP A 178 -1.34 -25.14 -2.31
CA ASP A 178 -2.29 -26.12 -2.83
C ASP A 178 -1.54 -27.38 -3.25
N GLY A 179 -0.36 -27.25 -3.86
CA GLY A 179 0.58 -28.34 -4.09
C GLY A 179 1.06 -28.96 -2.78
N ALA A 180 1.39 -28.16 -1.77
CA ALA A 180 1.73 -28.64 -0.43
C ALA A 180 0.54 -29.26 0.30
N LYS A 181 -0.69 -28.81 0.02
CA LYS A 181 -1.94 -29.35 0.55
C LYS A 181 -2.27 -30.70 -0.09
N ILE A 182 -2.15 -30.82 -1.41
CA ILE A 182 -2.26 -32.10 -2.14
C ILE A 182 -1.17 -33.06 -1.66
N TYR A 183 0.07 -32.59 -1.51
CA TYR A 183 1.17 -33.39 -0.97
C TYR A 183 0.92 -33.81 0.48
N ALA A 184 0.35 -32.92 1.30
CA ALA A 184 -0.05 -33.19 2.68
C ALA A 184 -1.26 -34.14 2.78
N GLU A 185 -2.23 -34.07 1.85
CA GLU A 185 -3.39 -34.96 1.76
C GLU A 185 -2.96 -36.38 1.33
N VAL A 186 -2.04 -36.49 0.37
CA VAL A 186 -1.41 -37.76 -0.04
C VAL A 186 -0.51 -38.34 1.07
N LEU A 187 0.12 -37.48 1.87
CA LEU A 187 0.84 -37.88 3.09
C LEU A 187 -0.13 -38.26 4.23
N ASP A 188 -1.32 -37.63 4.34
CA ASP A 188 -2.35 -37.85 5.37
C ASP A 188 -2.87 -39.30 5.32
N GLU A 189 -2.99 -39.91 4.13
CA GLU A 189 -3.41 -41.31 3.98
C GLU A 189 -2.35 -42.33 4.45
N ARG A 190 -1.07 -41.93 4.55
CA ARG A 190 0.06 -42.85 4.77
C ARG A 190 0.77 -42.69 6.12
N LEU A 191 0.43 -41.67 6.91
CA LEU A 191 1.15 -41.32 8.14
C LEU A 191 0.29 -41.38 9.39
N THR A 192 0.90 -41.82 10.50
CA THR A 192 0.28 -41.84 11.82
C THR A 192 -0.08 -40.42 12.29
N LYS A 193 -1.18 -40.30 13.05
CA LYS A 193 -1.71 -39.03 13.60
C LYS A 193 -0.67 -38.14 14.29
N GLU A 194 0.31 -38.74 14.98
CA GLU A 194 1.41 -37.99 15.62
C GLU A 194 2.32 -37.31 14.59
N THR A 195 2.63 -37.99 13.50
CA THR A 195 3.49 -37.45 12.45
C THR A 195 2.76 -36.36 11.64
N GLN A 196 1.46 -36.50 11.42
CA GLN A 196 0.61 -35.47 10.81
C GLN A 196 0.59 -34.17 11.62
N ASN A 197 0.47 -34.26 12.94
CA ASN A 197 0.47 -33.08 13.81
C ASN A 197 1.84 -32.38 13.82
N SER A 198 2.93 -33.15 13.77
CA SER A 198 4.29 -32.60 13.65
C SER A 198 4.49 -31.87 12.32
N LEU A 199 4.08 -32.48 11.20
CA LEU A 199 4.26 -31.96 9.85
C LEU A 199 3.37 -30.74 9.56
N LYS A 200 2.10 -30.75 9.98
CA LYS A 200 1.22 -29.58 9.89
C LYS A 200 1.82 -28.40 10.67
N SER A 201 2.32 -28.63 11.90
CA SER A 201 3.05 -27.60 12.67
C SER A 201 4.26 -27.04 11.91
N GLU A 202 5.01 -27.89 11.21
CA GLU A 202 6.21 -27.49 10.48
C GLU A 202 5.92 -26.75 9.17
N VAL A 203 4.87 -27.15 8.45
CA VAL A 203 4.40 -26.49 7.21
C VAL A 203 3.75 -25.14 7.54
N TYR A 204 2.91 -25.05 8.58
CA TYR A 204 2.37 -23.77 9.04
C TYR A 204 3.47 -22.80 9.51
N LYS A 205 4.56 -23.31 10.11
CA LYS A 205 5.76 -22.52 10.45
C LYS A 205 6.54 -22.05 9.23
N LYS A 206 6.57 -22.82 8.13
CA LYS A 206 7.36 -22.51 6.92
C LYS A 206 6.60 -21.69 5.88
N VAL A 207 5.26 -21.75 5.86
CA VAL A 207 4.42 -21.20 4.78
C VAL A 207 3.55 -20.02 5.24
N SER A 208 3.33 -19.82 6.55
CA SER A 208 2.66 -18.61 7.04
C SER A 208 3.66 -17.45 7.07
N PRO A 209 3.46 -16.37 6.30
CA PRO A 209 4.29 -15.18 6.42
C PRO A 209 4.21 -14.69 7.86
N VAL A 210 5.38 -14.53 8.51
CA VAL A 210 5.61 -13.87 9.82
C VAL A 210 4.32 -13.29 10.39
N GLU A 211 3.69 -14.02 11.34
CA GLU A 211 2.32 -13.79 11.84
C GLU A 211 1.79 -12.38 11.52
N TYR A 212 0.97 -12.27 10.48
CA TYR A 212 0.25 -11.03 10.18
C TYR A 212 -0.75 -10.76 11.32
N LEU A 213 -0.61 -9.61 12.00
CA LEU A 213 -1.38 -9.25 13.20
C LEU A 213 -2.29 -8.02 12.98
N GLY A 214 -2.62 -7.71 11.73
CA GLY A 214 -3.45 -6.56 11.34
C GLY A 214 -2.65 -5.43 10.72
N HIS A 215 -3.21 -4.22 10.73
CA HIS A 215 -2.56 -3.00 10.24
C HIS A 215 -2.63 -1.88 11.28
N ILE A 216 -1.71 -0.93 11.15
CA ILE A 216 -1.76 0.38 11.84
C ILE A 216 -1.73 1.50 10.79
N ALA A 217 -2.63 2.46 10.93
CA ALA A 217 -2.73 3.65 10.10
C ALA A 217 -2.14 4.86 10.84
N PHE A 218 -1.18 5.55 10.22
CA PHE A 218 -0.59 6.76 10.78
C PHE A 218 -0.04 7.69 9.68
N GLN A 219 0.06 8.98 9.98
CA GLN A 219 0.73 9.98 9.15
C GLN A 219 2.07 10.33 9.78
N ALA A 220 3.08 10.61 8.96
CA ALA A 220 4.39 11.03 9.44
C ALA A 220 4.99 12.10 8.51
N GLY A 221 5.52 13.15 9.10
CA GLY A 221 6.14 14.27 8.40
C GLY A 221 7.19 14.94 9.26
N TYR A 222 8.15 15.64 8.66
CA TYR A 222 9.13 16.42 9.41
C TYR A 222 9.12 17.89 8.98
N LYS A 223 9.46 18.78 9.92
CA LYS A 223 9.71 20.20 9.64
C LYS A 223 11.14 20.54 10.00
N GLN A 224 11.84 21.19 9.09
CA GLN A 224 13.17 21.72 9.36
C GLN A 224 13.05 22.97 10.24
N MET A 225 13.76 22.97 11.37
CA MET A 225 13.72 24.04 12.38
C MET A 225 14.93 24.96 12.23
N THR A 226 16.10 24.38 11.96
CA THR A 226 17.33 25.09 11.61
C THR A 226 18.02 24.39 10.45
N ASP A 227 19.16 24.89 9.98
CA ASP A 227 19.91 24.26 8.89
C ASP A 227 20.27 22.79 9.21
N ASP A 228 20.52 22.47 10.48
CA ASP A 228 21.00 21.15 10.91
C ASP A 228 19.98 20.35 11.73
N THR A 229 18.79 20.90 12.03
CA THR A 229 17.81 20.25 12.91
C THR A 229 16.41 20.16 12.33
N VAL A 230 15.73 19.06 12.63
CA VAL A 230 14.35 18.79 12.24
C VAL A 230 13.51 18.34 13.44
N ASP A 231 12.23 18.64 13.36
CA ASP A 231 11.20 18.07 14.23
C ASP A 231 10.38 17.06 13.43
N LEU A 232 10.20 15.87 13.99
CA LEU A 232 9.43 14.78 13.40
C LEU A 232 8.07 14.69 14.07
N TYR A 233 7.01 14.75 13.27
CA TYR A 233 5.62 14.70 13.70
C TYR A 233 4.95 13.43 13.22
N ILE A 234 4.21 12.76 14.10
CA ILE A 234 3.50 11.51 13.80
C ILE A 234 2.11 11.57 14.40
N ASN A 235 1.08 11.33 13.58
CA ASN A 235 -0.28 11.15 14.06
C ASN A 235 -0.70 9.70 13.86
N VAL A 236 -0.86 8.97 14.97
CA VAL A 236 -1.34 7.59 14.95
C VAL A 236 -2.86 7.59 14.97
N GLN A 237 -3.48 7.17 13.88
CA GLN A 237 -4.92 7.30 13.67
C GLN A 237 -5.68 6.11 14.25
N LYS A 238 -5.46 4.91 13.71
CA LYS A 238 -6.22 3.71 14.10
C LYS A 238 -5.49 2.40 13.81
N GLY A 239 -5.85 1.35 14.55
CA GLY A 239 -5.57 -0.04 14.19
C GLY A 239 -6.68 -0.62 13.31
N GLN A 240 -6.38 -1.66 12.55
CA GLN A 240 -7.37 -2.36 11.73
C GLN A 240 -7.11 -3.86 11.73
N ARG A 241 -8.18 -4.65 11.95
CA ARG A 241 -8.15 -6.12 11.98
C ARG A 241 -7.10 -6.65 12.98
N LEU A 242 -7.02 -6.05 14.15
CA LEU A 242 -6.20 -6.56 15.24
C LEU A 242 -6.87 -7.81 15.83
N PRO A 243 -6.10 -8.81 16.29
CA PRO A 243 -6.65 -10.08 16.77
C PRO A 243 -7.11 -10.01 18.24
N ALA A 244 -7.87 -8.98 18.64
CA ALA A 244 -8.13 -8.68 20.05
C ALA A 244 -8.77 -9.86 20.81
N ARG A 245 -9.78 -10.49 20.21
CA ARG A 245 -10.48 -11.64 20.80
C ARG A 245 -9.58 -12.87 20.98
N LYS A 246 -8.65 -13.10 20.05
CA LYS A 246 -7.73 -14.25 20.09
C LYS A 246 -6.75 -14.15 21.25
N PHE A 247 -6.38 -12.93 21.65
CA PHE A 247 -5.41 -12.66 22.71
C PHE A 247 -6.07 -12.13 23.99
N GLU A 248 -7.40 -12.18 24.09
CA GLU A 248 -8.16 -11.70 25.26
C GLU A 248 -7.72 -10.29 25.69
N MET A 249 -7.54 -9.40 24.71
CA MET A 249 -7.09 -8.04 24.97
C MET A 249 -8.18 -7.23 25.65
N ASN A 250 -7.81 -6.48 26.68
CA ASN A 250 -8.72 -5.58 27.40
C ASN A 250 -8.39 -4.10 27.17
N GLU A 251 -7.16 -3.82 26.75
CA GLU A 251 -6.65 -2.46 26.60
C GLU A 251 -5.51 -2.46 25.57
N LEU A 252 -5.44 -1.46 24.71
CA LEU A 252 -4.35 -1.29 23.75
C LEU A 252 -3.77 0.11 23.81
N TYR A 253 -2.46 0.21 23.65
CA TYR A 253 -1.77 1.48 23.42
C TYR A 253 -0.70 1.33 22.36
N VAL A 254 -0.31 2.46 21.78
CA VAL A 254 0.78 2.55 20.82
C VAL A 254 1.99 3.18 21.48
N LYS A 255 3.16 2.65 21.18
CA LYS A 255 4.45 3.18 21.60
C LYS A 255 5.29 3.50 20.37
N LEU A 256 5.76 4.73 20.26
CA LEU A 256 6.67 5.19 19.21
C LEU A 256 8.10 5.22 19.74
N THR A 257 9.04 4.66 18.99
CA THR A 257 10.47 4.68 19.34
C THR A 257 11.32 4.96 18.10
N LEU A 258 12.29 5.86 18.23
CA LEU A 258 13.32 6.08 17.21
C LEU A 258 14.44 5.05 17.36
N CYS A 259 14.80 4.41 16.25
CA CYS A 259 15.72 3.28 16.24
C CYS A 259 16.82 3.46 15.17
N PRO A 260 18.05 3.02 15.44
CA PRO A 260 18.53 2.51 16.74
C PRO A 260 18.74 3.65 17.76
N SER A 261 18.54 3.36 19.05
CA SER A 261 18.66 4.34 20.13
C SER A 261 20.02 5.04 20.22
N SER A 262 21.07 4.42 19.68
CA SER A 262 22.41 5.01 19.59
C SER A 262 22.48 6.25 18.69
N LEU A 263 21.57 6.38 17.73
CA LEU A 263 21.43 7.60 16.89
C LEU A 263 20.55 8.66 17.56
N PHE A 264 19.84 8.30 18.63
CA PHE A 264 18.83 9.15 19.28
C PHE A 264 18.98 9.16 20.81
N PRO A 265 20.16 9.53 21.36
CA PRO A 265 20.48 9.36 22.78
C PRO A 265 19.57 10.16 23.71
N ASN A 266 19.02 11.29 23.23
CA ASN A 266 18.18 12.19 24.01
C ASN A 266 16.67 11.96 23.78
N GLN A 267 16.31 11.01 22.92
CA GLN A 267 14.91 10.77 22.55
C GLN A 267 14.36 9.61 23.37
N VAL A 268 13.30 9.89 24.14
CA VAL A 268 12.59 8.88 24.90
C VAL A 268 11.43 8.32 24.07
N PRO A 269 11.07 7.04 24.24
CA PRO A 269 9.87 6.50 23.60
C PRO A 269 8.61 7.23 24.04
N LEU A 270 7.73 7.52 23.09
CA LEU A 270 6.45 8.16 23.33
C LEU A 270 5.34 7.10 23.41
N LYS A 271 4.34 7.30 24.26
CA LYS A 271 3.25 6.35 24.51
C LYS A 271 1.91 7.03 24.32
N SER A 272 0.98 6.36 23.65
CA SER A 272 -0.40 6.82 23.52
C SER A 272 -1.17 6.66 24.83
N THR A 273 -2.31 7.35 24.91
CA THR A 273 -3.39 6.95 25.81
C THR A 273 -3.88 5.56 25.41
N SER A 274 -4.35 4.84 26.40
CA SER A 274 -4.89 3.51 26.19
C SER A 274 -6.31 3.56 25.67
N VAL A 275 -6.67 2.58 24.83
CA VAL A 275 -7.99 2.39 24.24
C VAL A 275 -8.56 1.06 24.76
N THR A 276 -9.82 1.07 25.18
CA THR A 276 -10.52 -0.12 25.71
C THR A 276 -11.72 -0.56 24.84
N GLU A 277 -12.07 0.25 23.84
CA GLU A 277 -13.22 0.03 22.96
C GLU A 277 -12.77 -0.38 21.55
N ASP A 278 -13.59 -1.19 20.88
CA ASP A 278 -13.36 -1.73 19.53
C ASP A 278 -11.89 -2.15 19.30
N LEU A 279 -11.38 -3.03 20.17
CA LEU A 279 -9.97 -3.43 20.15
C LEU A 279 -9.57 -4.18 18.86
N ASP A 280 -10.53 -4.64 18.06
CA ASP A 280 -10.29 -5.18 16.72
C ASP A 280 -9.95 -4.04 15.71
N ASN A 281 -10.45 -2.81 15.93
CA ASN A 281 -10.20 -1.61 15.11
C ASN A 281 -10.05 -0.32 15.95
N PRO A 282 -9.09 -0.25 16.89
CA PRO A 282 -9.04 0.82 17.88
C PRO A 282 -8.70 2.16 17.23
N PHE A 283 -9.36 3.23 17.67
CA PHE A 283 -9.04 4.61 17.28
C PHE A 283 -8.13 5.25 18.32
N PHE A 284 -6.90 5.59 17.93
CA PHE A 284 -5.93 6.25 18.80
C PHE A 284 -5.97 7.77 18.63
N ASN A 285 -6.04 8.24 17.38
CA ASN A 285 -6.00 9.64 16.94
C ASN A 285 -5.09 10.55 17.79
N GLN A 286 -3.85 10.12 17.98
CA GLN A 286 -2.92 10.80 18.87
C GLN A 286 -1.68 11.30 18.14
N PHE A 287 -1.37 12.56 18.40
CA PHE A 287 -0.23 13.27 17.85
C PHE A 287 1.00 13.13 18.75
N PHE A 288 2.15 12.95 18.12
CA PHE A 288 3.46 12.79 18.74
C PHE A 288 4.50 13.65 18.03
N GLN A 289 5.48 14.14 18.79
CA GLN A 289 6.59 14.94 18.27
C GLN A 289 7.91 14.47 18.86
N PHE A 290 8.90 14.26 17.99
CA PHE A 290 10.30 14.13 18.38
C PHE A 290 11.03 15.40 17.91
N SER A 291 11.51 16.20 18.86
CA SER A 291 12.11 17.51 18.56
C SER A 291 13.62 17.47 18.46
N ASN A 292 14.19 18.41 17.72
CA ASN A 292 15.64 18.66 17.63
C ASN A 292 16.44 17.43 17.20
N LEU A 293 15.94 16.71 16.19
CA LEU A 293 16.68 15.63 15.56
C LEU A 293 17.72 16.20 14.59
N PRO A 294 18.96 15.69 14.54
CA PRO A 294 19.91 16.11 13.51
C PRO A 294 19.38 15.74 12.12
N LEU A 295 19.43 16.67 11.16
CA LEU A 295 18.88 16.47 9.81
C LEU A 295 19.40 15.19 9.13
N ASP A 296 20.69 14.89 9.33
CA ASP A 296 21.37 13.73 8.74
C ASP A 296 20.72 12.39 9.11
N VAL A 297 20.05 12.30 10.27
CA VAL A 297 19.42 11.04 10.72
C VAL A 297 18.27 10.60 9.82
N LEU A 298 17.69 11.53 9.03
CA LEU A 298 16.68 11.19 8.03
C LEU A 298 17.25 10.33 6.90
N ASN A 299 18.52 10.54 6.54
CA ASN A 299 19.19 9.84 5.45
C ASN A 299 20.06 8.66 5.91
N MET A 300 20.30 8.53 7.21
CA MET A 300 21.10 7.44 7.77
C MET A 300 20.48 6.06 7.53
N LYS A 301 21.30 5.12 7.05
CA LYS A 301 20.87 3.73 6.84
C LYS A 301 20.49 3.07 8.16
N GLY A 302 19.32 2.43 8.18
CA GLY A 302 18.80 1.75 9.37
C GLY A 302 18.12 2.66 10.38
N SER A 303 18.05 3.97 10.11
CA SER A 303 17.31 4.95 10.89
C SER A 303 15.81 4.82 10.62
N VAL A 304 15.04 4.51 11.66
CA VAL A 304 13.61 4.18 11.55
C VAL A 304 12.80 4.71 12.72
N VAL A 305 11.50 4.91 12.48
CA VAL A 305 10.47 4.97 13.52
C VAL A 305 9.86 3.59 13.65
N GLN A 306 9.87 3.08 14.87
CA GLN A 306 9.14 1.88 15.25
C GLN A 306 7.80 2.28 15.86
N VAL A 307 6.72 1.73 15.32
CA VAL A 307 5.35 1.84 15.84
C VAL A 307 5.00 0.50 16.46
N LEU A 308 4.88 0.45 17.79
CA LEU A 308 4.62 -0.77 18.55
C LEU A 308 3.24 -0.72 19.18
N VAL A 309 2.36 -1.66 18.83
CA VAL A 309 1.03 -1.83 19.43
C VAL A 309 1.12 -2.90 20.51
N VAL A 310 0.69 -2.58 21.74
CA VAL A 310 0.91 -3.43 22.92
C VAL A 310 -0.34 -3.46 23.79
N ASN A 311 -0.66 -4.64 24.33
CA ASN A 311 -1.65 -4.80 25.40
C ASN A 311 -1.04 -4.46 26.76
N GLN A 312 -1.82 -3.94 27.70
CA GLN A 312 -1.33 -3.53 29.03
C GLN A 312 -0.56 -4.65 29.77
N ASP A 313 -1.05 -5.88 29.68
CA ASP A 313 -0.46 -7.10 30.27
C ASP A 313 0.71 -7.68 29.45
N LYS A 314 0.98 -7.11 28.27
CA LYS A 314 1.98 -7.56 27.27
C LYS A 314 1.73 -8.96 26.70
N SER A 315 0.52 -9.51 26.82
CA SER A 315 0.13 -10.76 26.14
C SER A 315 0.17 -10.62 24.61
N PHE A 316 -0.06 -9.40 24.12
CA PHE A 316 0.05 -9.02 22.72
C PHE A 316 1.06 -7.89 22.50
N SER A 317 1.88 -8.06 21.46
CA SER A 317 2.80 -7.04 20.96
C SER A 317 3.03 -7.25 19.46
N ALA A 318 2.81 -6.21 18.68
CA ALA A 318 3.05 -6.21 17.23
C ALA A 318 3.68 -4.89 16.80
N GLU A 319 4.53 -4.92 15.77
CA GLU A 319 5.25 -3.74 15.31
C GLU A 319 5.12 -3.48 13.82
N ALA A 320 5.18 -2.21 13.47
CA ALA A 320 5.44 -1.69 12.14
C ALA A 320 6.68 -0.77 12.20
N VAL A 321 7.43 -0.69 11.09
CA VAL A 321 8.68 0.08 11.02
C VAL A 321 8.69 0.94 9.78
N LEU A 322 8.76 2.27 9.96
CA LEU A 322 8.88 3.26 8.89
C LEU A 322 10.32 3.78 8.83
N LEU A 323 10.95 3.70 7.65
CA LEU A 323 12.27 4.28 7.44
C LEU A 323 12.18 5.81 7.47
N LEU A 324 13.07 6.48 8.21
CA LEU A 324 13.04 7.95 8.31
C LEU A 324 13.22 8.64 6.95
N LYS A 325 13.99 8.04 6.04
CA LYS A 325 14.18 8.56 4.67
C LYS A 325 12.89 8.64 3.84
N LEU A 326 11.83 7.94 4.25
CA LEU A 326 10.54 7.92 3.56
C LEU A 326 9.57 8.96 4.15
N VAL A 327 9.92 9.59 5.26
CA VAL A 327 9.12 10.64 5.90
C VAL A 327 9.22 11.91 5.06
N GLN A 328 8.08 12.51 4.75
CA GLN A 328 8.03 13.67 3.87
C GLN A 328 8.34 14.97 4.62
N ASN A 329 8.96 15.91 3.91
CA ASN A 329 9.12 17.27 4.40
C ASN A 329 7.75 17.97 4.38
N MET A 330 7.37 18.57 5.50
CA MET A 330 6.12 19.31 5.65
C MET A 330 6.19 20.73 5.08
N ARG A 331 7.32 21.13 4.46
CA ARG A 331 7.45 22.44 3.82
C ARG A 331 6.38 22.61 2.75
N GLY A 332 5.54 23.63 2.90
CA GLY A 332 4.41 23.90 2.02
C GLY A 332 3.07 23.32 2.49
N PHE A 333 3.07 22.47 3.52
CA PHE A 333 1.86 21.98 4.16
C PHE A 333 1.59 22.77 5.44
N THR A 334 0.32 23.11 5.67
CA THR A 334 -0.11 23.81 6.90
C THR A 334 -0.26 22.85 8.09
N SER A 335 -0.49 21.56 7.82
CA SER A 335 -0.73 20.53 8.83
C SER A 335 -0.25 19.15 8.37
N LEU A 336 -0.05 18.24 9.33
CA LEU A 336 0.26 16.83 9.08
C LEU A 336 -0.89 16.09 8.39
N GLU A 337 -2.12 16.58 8.55
CA GLU A 337 -3.34 15.98 7.98
C GLU A 337 -3.34 15.94 6.45
N PHE A 338 -2.59 16.82 5.80
CA PHE A 338 -2.44 16.87 4.35
C PHE A 338 -1.43 15.86 3.79
N LEU A 339 -0.71 15.14 4.66
CA LEU A 339 0.22 14.10 4.22
C LEU A 339 -0.50 12.77 3.98
N PRO A 340 0.02 11.92 3.09
CA PRO A 340 -0.54 10.59 2.88
C PRO A 340 -0.49 9.75 4.17
N VAL A 341 -1.52 8.92 4.35
CA VAL A 341 -1.60 7.96 5.46
C VAL A 341 -0.80 6.71 5.11
N TYR A 342 0.10 6.31 5.99
CA TYR A 342 0.76 5.01 5.94
C TYR A 342 -0.14 3.95 6.56
N LEU A 343 -0.56 2.97 5.77
CA LEU A 343 -1.24 1.76 6.26
C LEU A 343 -0.22 0.62 6.31
N MET A 344 0.39 0.39 7.47
CA MET A 344 1.49 -0.57 7.61
C MET A 344 1.02 -1.88 8.24
N PRO A 345 1.43 -3.04 7.70
CA PRO A 345 1.11 -4.33 8.31
C PRO A 345 1.87 -4.48 9.63
N LEU A 346 1.16 -4.94 10.66
CA LEU A 346 1.71 -5.27 11.95
C LEU A 346 2.23 -6.71 11.93
N LYS A 347 3.46 -6.88 12.41
CA LYS A 347 4.12 -8.18 12.50
C LYS A 347 4.56 -8.43 13.92
N LYS A 348 4.59 -9.70 14.32
CA LYS A 348 5.27 -10.10 15.55
C LYS A 348 6.77 -9.97 15.33
N PHE A 349 7.48 -9.44 16.33
CA PHE A 349 8.93 -9.51 16.31
C PHE A 349 9.35 -10.97 16.48
N ASP A 350 9.98 -11.52 15.45
CA ASP A 350 10.44 -12.90 15.45
C ASP A 350 11.92 -12.97 15.84
N MET A 351 12.16 -13.46 17.06
CA MET A 351 13.51 -13.69 17.61
C MET A 351 14.26 -14.82 16.87
N SER A 352 13.57 -15.63 16.06
CA SER A 352 14.19 -16.74 15.35
C SER A 352 14.90 -16.34 14.06
N GLN A 353 14.74 -15.08 13.62
CA GLN A 353 15.39 -14.59 12.41
C GLN A 353 16.92 -14.53 12.56
N ILE A 354 17.62 -14.81 11.46
CA ILE A 354 19.10 -14.77 11.37
C ILE A 354 19.65 -13.42 11.88
N SER A 355 18.95 -12.33 11.61
CA SER A 355 19.29 -10.98 12.08
C SER A 355 19.36 -10.89 13.61
N TYR A 356 18.45 -11.55 14.33
CA TYR A 356 18.46 -11.60 15.78
C TYR A 356 19.61 -12.46 16.31
N GLN A 357 19.90 -13.61 15.68
CA GLN A 357 21.03 -14.46 16.07
C GLN A 357 22.39 -13.73 15.93
N VAL A 358 22.52 -12.90 14.90
CA VAL A 358 23.69 -12.01 14.72
C VAL A 358 23.77 -11.01 15.87
N LEU A 359 22.66 -10.37 16.25
CA LEU A 359 22.63 -9.45 17.39
C LEU A 359 22.95 -10.17 18.71
N GLU A 360 22.45 -11.38 18.90
CA GLU A 360 22.70 -12.20 20.09
C GLU A 360 24.18 -12.54 20.22
N THR A 361 24.81 -12.95 19.12
CA THR A 361 26.25 -13.21 19.08
C THR A 361 27.06 -11.95 19.40
N ARG A 362 26.65 -10.79 18.85
CA ARG A 362 27.31 -9.49 19.09
C ARG A 362 27.13 -8.99 20.52
N SER A 363 26.03 -9.33 21.19
CA SER A 363 25.67 -8.80 22.52
C SER A 363 26.72 -9.06 23.62
N ARG A 364 27.64 -10.00 23.39
CA ARG A 364 28.78 -10.28 24.28
C ARG A 364 29.76 -9.11 24.38
N TRP A 365 29.90 -8.31 23.33
CA TRP A 365 30.87 -7.21 23.25
C TRP A 365 30.25 -5.88 22.76
N ASP A 366 29.13 -5.93 22.05
CA ASP A 366 28.38 -4.76 21.59
C ASP A 366 27.29 -4.38 22.60
N LYS A 367 27.52 -3.27 23.31
CA LYS A 367 26.58 -2.74 24.32
C LYS A 367 25.21 -2.42 23.72
N ASN A 368 25.14 -1.92 22.48
CA ASN A 368 23.87 -1.56 21.83
C ASN A 368 23.09 -2.80 21.44
N ALA A 369 23.76 -3.83 20.92
CA ALA A 369 23.13 -5.12 20.66
C ALA A 369 22.59 -5.75 21.96
N LYS A 370 23.36 -5.67 23.06
CA LYS A 370 22.92 -6.14 24.39
C LYS A 370 21.70 -5.36 24.90
N LEU A 371 21.69 -4.03 24.77
CA LEU A 371 20.55 -3.20 25.15
C LEU A 371 19.30 -3.51 24.33
N PHE A 372 19.46 -3.68 23.01
CA PHE A 372 18.38 -4.08 22.11
C PHE A 372 17.79 -5.44 22.50
N ILE A 373 18.62 -6.45 22.73
CA ILE A 373 18.14 -7.79 23.14
C ILE A 373 17.43 -7.73 24.48
N ASN A 374 17.99 -7.00 25.45
CA ASN A 374 17.36 -6.84 26.76
C ASN A 374 16.02 -6.12 26.67
N SER A 375 15.88 -5.12 25.79
CA SER A 375 14.61 -4.42 25.60
C SER A 375 13.56 -5.34 24.99
N ARG A 376 13.94 -6.19 24.02
CA ARG A 376 13.06 -7.19 23.40
C ARG A 376 12.65 -8.31 24.37
N ASN A 377 13.59 -8.83 25.15
CA ASN A 377 13.32 -9.88 26.15
C ASN A 377 12.38 -9.41 27.27
N LYS A 378 12.36 -8.11 27.60
CA LYS A 378 11.41 -7.54 28.57
C LYS A 378 9.96 -7.50 28.06
N ILE A 379 9.76 -7.58 26.74
CA ILE A 379 8.42 -7.58 26.13
C ILE A 379 7.89 -9.01 26.06
N GLY A 380 8.73 -9.99 25.72
CA GLY A 380 8.30 -11.39 25.53
C GLY A 380 8.13 -12.23 26.80
N LYS A 381 8.62 -11.78 27.96
CA LYS A 381 8.34 -12.46 29.24
C LYS A 381 6.95 -12.05 29.72
N SER A 382 5.92 -12.79 29.28
CA SER A 382 4.65 -12.77 29.98
C SER A 382 4.92 -13.09 31.46
N PRO A 383 4.27 -12.40 32.42
CA PRO A 383 4.30 -12.85 33.79
C PRO A 383 3.78 -14.28 33.78
N LYS A 384 4.62 -15.25 34.13
CA LYS A 384 4.14 -16.60 34.43
C LYS A 384 3.10 -16.40 35.52
N THR A 385 1.83 -16.57 35.20
CA THR A 385 0.76 -16.64 36.17
C THR A 385 1.16 -17.78 37.09
N LEU A 386 1.74 -17.44 38.24
CA LEU A 386 1.87 -18.36 39.36
C LEU A 386 0.44 -18.67 39.74
N LEU A 387 -0.10 -19.75 39.19
CA LEU A 387 -1.29 -20.42 39.70
C LEU A 387 -0.94 -20.92 41.11
N SER A 388 -0.90 -20.01 42.07
CA SER A 388 -0.89 -20.32 43.49
C SER A 388 -2.33 -20.59 43.91
N CYS A 389 -2.87 -21.72 43.46
CA CYS A 389 -4.05 -22.34 44.05
C CYS A 389 -3.69 -23.78 44.37
N LEU A 390 -2.90 -23.97 45.43
CA LEU A 390 -2.92 -25.22 46.19
C LEU A 390 -3.93 -25.01 47.32
N PRO A 391 -5.16 -25.57 47.23
CA PRO A 391 -6.06 -25.62 48.37
C PRO A 391 -5.58 -26.74 49.29
N GLY A 392 -5.03 -26.40 50.45
CA GLY A 392 -4.66 -27.41 51.42
C GLY A 392 -3.72 -26.90 52.51
N LYS A 393 -4.29 -26.26 53.52
CA LYS A 393 -3.95 -26.42 54.95
C LYS A 393 -4.84 -25.51 55.79
N ASN A 394 -6.05 -26.00 56.09
CA ASN A 394 -6.77 -25.57 57.28
C ASN A 394 -6.16 -26.30 58.47
N THR A 395 -5.32 -25.60 59.22
CA THR A 395 -5.09 -25.88 60.65
C THR A 395 -5.06 -24.54 61.37
N CYS A 396 -6.25 -24.03 61.70
CA CYS A 396 -6.41 -23.09 62.80
C CYS A 396 -6.81 -23.91 64.02
N SER A 397 -5.86 -24.10 64.92
CA SER A 397 -6.10 -24.41 66.32
C SER A 397 -5.67 -23.17 67.10
N PHE A 398 -6.65 -22.45 67.65
CA PHE A 398 -6.63 -21.84 68.98
C PHE A 398 -8.06 -21.43 69.34
#